data_AF-G4CHT4-F1
#
_entry.id   AF-G4CHT4-F1
#
_cell.length_a   1.000
_cell.length_b   1.000
_cell.length_c   1.000
_cell.angle_alpha   90.00
_cell.angle_beta   90.00
_cell.angle_gamma   90.00
#
_symmetry.space_group_name_H-M   'P 1'
#
loop_
_entity.id
_entity.type
_entity.pdbx_description
1 polymer ?
#
loop_
_entity_poly.entity_id
_entity_poly.type
_entity_poly.pdbx_seq_one_letter_code
_entity_poly.pdbx_strand_id
1 'polypeptide(L)'
;MKKTIFCLLLAAGTAHAEISFVKPMTENECRQVLRDAADMYYDSRYCETESNEQTRQHAIIAWYALGELNSRISNEEFNRCPDLRLRGAEKDAFLASYPKSHDAAETARFCTPGNRARIAPLYPRYLPLLKELEQVRRQR
;
A
#
# COMPACT_ATOMS: atom_id res chain seq x y z
N MET A 1 11.93 -21.12 48.50
CA MET A 1 10.84 -20.68 47.58
C MET A 1 11.14 -19.27 47.10
N LYS A 2 11.53 -19.09 45.83
CA LYS A 2 11.46 -17.78 45.16
C LYS A 2 11.21 -18.05 43.68
N LYS A 3 9.98 -17.76 43.26
CA LYS A 3 9.48 -18.01 41.90
C LYS A 3 10.11 -16.96 40.99
N THR A 4 11.07 -17.35 40.18
CA THR A 4 11.57 -16.50 39.09
C THR A 4 10.53 -16.56 37.97
N ILE A 5 9.73 -15.51 37.86
CA ILE A 5 8.72 -15.37 36.81
C ILE A 5 9.44 -15.18 35.49
N PHE A 6 9.21 -16.14 34.58
CA PHE A 6 9.67 -16.15 33.21
C PHE A 6 8.82 -15.11 32.43
N CYS A 7 9.34 -13.90 32.25
CA CYS A 7 8.76 -12.94 31.31
C CYS A 7 9.06 -13.41 29.89
N LEU A 8 8.21 -14.28 29.35
CA LEU A 8 8.02 -14.45 27.91
C LEU A 8 7.47 -13.13 27.36
N LEU A 9 8.37 -12.20 27.04
CA LEU A 9 8.08 -11.13 26.11
C LEU A 9 7.75 -11.81 24.78
N LEU A 10 6.45 -11.89 24.46
CA LEU A 10 6.01 -12.03 23.09
C LEU A 10 6.53 -10.80 22.33
N ALA A 11 7.77 -10.88 21.86
CA ALA A 11 8.13 -10.26 20.61
C ALA A 11 7.40 -11.05 19.52
N ALA A 12 6.08 -10.89 19.45
CA ALA A 12 5.39 -10.93 18.18
C ALA A 12 5.89 -9.69 17.42
N GLY A 13 7.15 -9.75 16.99
CA GLY A 13 7.62 -8.90 15.92
C GLY A 13 6.59 -9.11 14.83
N THR A 14 5.84 -8.07 14.51
CA THR A 14 5.05 -8.04 13.31
C THR A 14 6.06 -8.30 12.20
N ALA A 15 6.18 -9.56 11.79
CA ALA A 15 6.85 -9.91 10.56
C ALA A 15 6.07 -9.13 9.51
N HIS A 16 6.58 -7.96 9.15
CA HIS A 16 5.98 -7.17 8.10
C HIS A 16 6.05 -8.08 6.88
N ALA A 17 4.91 -8.33 6.26
CA ALA A 17 4.84 -9.24 5.13
C ALA A 17 5.92 -8.84 4.10
N GLU A 18 6.60 -9.82 3.52
CA GLU A 18 7.74 -9.60 2.63
C GLU A 18 7.20 -9.21 1.25
N ILE A 19 6.73 -7.96 1.16
CA ILE A 19 6.17 -7.40 -0.06
C ILE A 19 7.25 -7.33 -1.14
N SER A 20 6.92 -7.80 -2.35
CA SER A 20 7.80 -7.71 -3.51
C SER A 20 7.01 -7.43 -4.77
N PHE A 21 7.52 -6.53 -5.63
CA PHE A 21 6.99 -6.36 -6.99
C PHE A 21 7.67 -7.25 -8.03
N VAL A 22 8.77 -7.92 -7.67
CA VAL A 22 9.55 -8.74 -8.61
C VAL A 22 9.36 -10.24 -8.39
N LYS A 23 8.94 -10.67 -7.18
CA LYS A 23 8.65 -12.07 -6.82
C LYS A 23 7.14 -12.31 -6.65
N PRO A 24 6.65 -13.55 -6.78
CA PRO A 24 5.29 -13.91 -6.40
C PRO A 24 5.00 -13.54 -4.94
N MET A 25 3.77 -13.10 -4.67
CA MET A 25 3.28 -12.78 -3.34
C MET A 25 2.12 -13.71 -2.95
N THR A 26 1.96 -13.93 -1.65
CA THR A 26 0.79 -14.58 -1.07
C THR A 26 -0.45 -13.70 -1.21
N GLU A 27 -1.64 -14.30 -1.09
CA GLU A 27 -2.89 -13.54 -1.12
C GLU A 27 -2.93 -12.44 -0.04
N ASN A 28 -2.40 -12.70 1.16
CA ASN A 28 -2.35 -11.72 2.25
C ASN A 28 -1.43 -10.55 1.91
N GLU A 29 -0.25 -10.82 1.34
CA GLU A 29 0.67 -9.79 0.87
C GLU A 29 0.02 -8.95 -0.23
N CYS A 30 -0.61 -9.58 -1.20
CA CYS A 30 -1.36 -8.91 -2.25
C CYS A 30 -2.47 -8.00 -1.73
N ARG A 31 -3.24 -8.46 -0.74
CA ARG A 31 -4.28 -7.66 -0.09
C ARG A 31 -3.71 -6.49 0.69
N GLN A 32 -2.59 -6.70 1.38
CA GLN A 32 -1.87 -5.62 2.05
C GLN A 32 -1.40 -4.59 1.03
N VAL A 33 -0.77 -5.02 -0.06
CA VAL A 33 -0.26 -4.12 -1.09
C VAL A 33 -1.36 -3.32 -1.76
N LEU A 34 -2.52 -3.92 -1.98
CA LEU A 34 -3.69 -3.22 -2.51
C LEU A 34 -4.18 -2.12 -1.55
N ARG A 35 -4.24 -2.40 -0.25
CA ARG A 35 -4.63 -1.40 0.76
C ARG A 35 -3.58 -0.29 0.86
N ASP A 36 -2.31 -0.65 0.98
CA ASP A 36 -1.21 0.32 1.09
C ASP A 36 -1.15 1.23 -0.15
N ALA A 37 -1.28 0.66 -1.36
CA ALA A 37 -1.29 1.42 -2.60
C ALA A 37 -2.52 2.32 -2.75
N ALA A 38 -3.71 1.83 -2.39
CA ALA A 38 -4.91 2.65 -2.38
C ALA A 38 -4.81 3.78 -1.37
N ASP A 39 -4.34 3.50 -0.15
CA ASP A 39 -4.13 4.51 0.88
C ASP A 39 -3.20 5.63 0.41
N MET A 40 -2.03 5.30 -0.14
CA MET A 40 -1.11 6.29 -0.71
C MET A 40 -1.72 7.07 -1.88
N TYR A 41 -2.53 6.41 -2.72
CA TYR A 41 -3.20 7.05 -3.87
C TYR A 41 -4.24 8.07 -3.42
N TYR A 42 -5.14 7.68 -2.53
CA TYR A 42 -6.16 8.60 -2.00
C TYR A 42 -5.53 9.71 -1.16
N ASP A 43 -4.45 9.42 -0.43
CA ASP A 43 -3.73 10.43 0.35
C ASP A 43 -3.08 11.51 -0.53
N SER A 44 -2.27 11.08 -1.50
CA SER A 44 -1.60 12.00 -2.44
C SER A 44 -2.59 12.74 -3.34
N ARG A 45 -3.77 12.17 -3.60
CA ARG A 45 -4.78 12.78 -4.47
C ARG A 45 -5.67 13.80 -3.76
N TYR A 46 -6.02 13.56 -2.49
CA TYR A 46 -7.08 14.33 -1.81
C TYR A 46 -6.62 15.04 -0.54
N CYS A 47 -5.56 14.58 0.11
CA CYS A 47 -5.11 15.11 1.39
C CYS A 47 -3.86 15.98 1.26
N GLU A 48 -2.98 15.68 0.31
CA GLU A 48 -1.84 16.53 0.00
C GLU A 48 -2.27 17.76 -0.80
N THR A 49 -2.30 18.92 -0.14
CA THR A 49 -2.70 20.19 -0.75
C THR A 49 -1.50 21.05 -1.19
N GLU A 50 -0.30 20.74 -0.71
CA GLU A 50 0.92 21.46 -1.07
C GLU A 50 1.50 20.94 -2.38
N SER A 51 1.92 21.85 -3.26
CA SER A 51 2.65 21.48 -4.48
C SER A 51 4.14 21.67 -4.23
N ASN A 52 4.81 20.61 -3.76
CA ASN A 52 6.25 20.58 -3.52
C ASN A 52 6.85 19.27 -4.08
N GLU A 53 8.18 19.15 -4.04
CA GLU A 53 8.86 17.97 -4.60
C GLU A 53 8.46 16.67 -3.89
N GLN A 54 8.26 16.73 -2.57
CA GLN A 54 7.87 15.58 -1.77
C GLN A 54 6.47 15.09 -2.16
N THR A 55 5.48 15.98 -2.26
CA THR A 55 4.11 15.60 -2.66
C THR A 55 4.06 15.09 -4.10
N ARG A 56 4.90 15.65 -4.99
CA ARG A 56 5.08 15.09 -6.34
C ARG A 56 5.65 13.67 -6.30
N GLN A 57 6.65 13.41 -5.47
CA GLN A 57 7.25 12.10 -5.33
C GLN A 57 6.25 11.09 -4.73
N HIS A 58 5.47 11.50 -3.73
CA HIS A 58 4.41 10.69 -3.15
C HIS A 58 3.35 10.29 -4.18
N ALA A 59 2.88 11.25 -4.99
CA ALA A 59 1.93 10.98 -6.07
C ALA A 59 2.48 9.97 -7.10
N ILE A 60 3.76 10.08 -7.46
CA ILE A 60 4.43 9.12 -8.35
C ILE A 60 4.44 7.72 -7.72
N ILE A 61 4.94 7.59 -6.48
CA ILE A 61 5.01 6.30 -5.77
C ILE A 61 3.64 5.65 -5.69
N ALA A 62 2.62 6.42 -5.30
CA ALA A 62 1.25 5.95 -5.16
C ALA A 62 0.67 5.46 -6.49
N TRP A 63 0.85 6.24 -7.57
CA TRP A 63 0.38 5.89 -8.90
C TRP A 63 1.02 4.59 -9.38
N TYR A 64 2.35 4.48 -9.28
CA TYR A 64 3.05 3.28 -9.73
C TYR A 64 2.65 2.06 -8.89
N ALA A 65 2.64 2.16 -7.55
CA ALA A 65 2.25 1.04 -6.69
C ALA A 65 0.83 0.52 -7.02
N LEU A 66 -0.13 1.40 -7.26
CA LEU A 66 -1.50 1.01 -7.61
C LEU A 66 -1.62 0.52 -9.06
N GLY A 67 -0.87 1.12 -9.98
CA GLY A 67 -0.80 0.73 -11.39
C GLY A 67 -0.21 -0.66 -11.59
N GLU A 68 0.84 -0.99 -10.85
CA GLU A 68 1.46 -2.33 -10.87
C GLU A 68 0.53 -3.42 -10.36
N LEU A 69 -0.49 -3.11 -9.56
CA LEU A 69 -1.51 -4.09 -9.15
C LEU A 69 -2.62 -4.24 -10.18
N ASN A 70 -2.99 -3.14 -10.87
CA ASN A 70 -4.14 -3.10 -11.76
C ASN A 70 -3.83 -3.39 -13.23
N SER A 71 -2.56 -3.36 -13.62
CA SER A 71 -2.16 -3.63 -15.00
C SER A 71 -2.43 -5.09 -15.37
N ARG A 72 -3.07 -5.30 -16.52
CA ARG A 72 -3.19 -6.63 -17.15
C ARG A 72 -2.05 -6.91 -18.14
N ILE A 73 -1.38 -5.87 -18.65
CA ILE A 73 -0.45 -5.97 -19.80
C ILE A 73 1.02 -5.84 -19.34
N SER A 74 1.33 -5.00 -18.34
CA SER A 74 2.68 -4.95 -17.71
C SER A 74 2.89 -6.01 -16.63
N ASN A 75 1.85 -6.80 -16.37
CA ASN A 75 1.73 -7.73 -15.26
C ASN A 75 1.48 -9.17 -15.72
N GLU A 76 1.43 -9.47 -17.02
CA GLU A 76 1.36 -10.88 -17.45
C GLU A 76 2.67 -11.61 -17.09
N GLU A 77 3.82 -10.96 -17.26
CA GLU A 77 5.12 -11.47 -16.85
C GLU A 77 5.36 -11.33 -15.33
N PHE A 78 4.72 -10.31 -14.73
CA PHE A 78 4.84 -9.96 -13.32
C PHE A 78 3.60 -10.27 -12.49
N ASN A 79 2.73 -11.22 -12.89
CA ASN A 79 1.45 -11.43 -12.21
C ASN A 79 1.70 -11.93 -10.79
N ARG A 80 1.91 -11.01 -9.85
CA ARG A 80 2.40 -11.29 -8.48
C ARG A 80 1.22 -11.50 -7.54
N CYS A 81 0.03 -11.09 -8.00
CA CYS A 81 -1.25 -11.26 -7.34
C CYS A 81 -2.30 -11.89 -8.28
N PRO A 82 -2.00 -13.05 -8.91
CA PRO A 82 -2.87 -13.65 -9.94
C PRO A 82 -4.26 -13.98 -9.42
N ASP A 83 -4.35 -14.29 -8.13
CA ASP A 83 -5.57 -14.73 -7.46
C ASP A 83 -6.27 -13.60 -6.71
N LEU A 84 -5.68 -12.39 -6.64
CA LEU A 84 -6.30 -11.26 -5.96
C LEU A 84 -7.50 -10.77 -6.77
N ARG A 85 -8.69 -11.08 -6.28
CA ARG A 85 -9.95 -10.69 -6.91
C ARG A 85 -10.93 -10.19 -5.87
N LEU A 86 -10.97 -8.87 -5.68
CA LEU A 86 -12.07 -8.26 -4.94
C LEU A 86 -13.37 -8.39 -5.75
N ARG A 87 -14.41 -8.99 -5.16
CA ARG A 87 -15.72 -9.19 -5.83
C ARG A 87 -16.90 -8.88 -4.89
N GLY A 88 -18.02 -8.48 -5.50
CA GLY A 88 -19.28 -8.23 -4.78
C GLY A 88 -19.10 -7.34 -3.55
N ALA A 89 -19.68 -7.77 -2.44
CA ALA A 89 -19.65 -7.04 -1.16
C ALA A 89 -18.24 -6.71 -0.66
N GLU A 90 -17.24 -7.54 -0.96
CA GLU A 90 -15.85 -7.28 -0.55
C GLU A 90 -15.26 -6.08 -1.29
N LYS A 91 -15.48 -6.02 -2.61
CA LYS A 91 -15.07 -4.88 -3.42
C LYS A 91 -15.79 -3.61 -2.97
N ASP A 92 -17.09 -3.72 -2.70
CA ASP A 92 -17.89 -2.58 -2.27
C ASP A 92 -17.44 -2.05 -0.90
N ALA A 93 -17.16 -2.94 0.06
CA ALA A 93 -16.64 -2.57 1.37
C ALA A 93 -15.24 -1.93 1.28
N PHE A 94 -14.37 -2.45 0.42
CA PHE A 94 -13.06 -1.85 0.15
C PHE A 94 -13.21 -0.43 -0.40
N LEU A 95 -13.99 -0.25 -1.46
CA LEU A 95 -14.19 1.06 -2.10
C LEU A 95 -14.92 2.06 -1.19
N ALA A 96 -15.81 1.60 -0.30
CA ALA A 96 -16.51 2.46 0.66
C ALA A 96 -15.57 3.10 1.71
N SER A 97 -14.36 2.57 1.86
CA SER A 97 -13.34 3.11 2.78
C SER A 97 -12.64 4.35 2.21
N TYR A 98 -12.83 4.64 0.92
CA TYR A 98 -12.12 5.70 0.21
C TYR A 98 -13.07 6.77 -0.35
N PRO A 99 -12.64 8.03 -0.46
CA PRO A 99 -13.45 9.09 -1.08
C PRO A 99 -13.83 8.76 -2.52
N LYS A 100 -15.09 8.96 -2.91
CA LYS A 100 -15.58 8.67 -4.27
C LYS A 100 -15.34 9.81 -5.27
N SER A 101 -14.82 10.96 -4.84
CA SER A 101 -14.40 12.11 -5.66
C SER A 101 -13.89 13.24 -4.72
N HIS A 102 -14.00 14.50 -5.16
CA HIS A 102 -13.86 15.73 -4.36
C HIS A 102 -14.99 15.95 -3.33
N ASP A 103 -15.66 14.89 -2.85
CA ASP A 103 -16.64 15.04 -1.77
C ASP A 103 -15.92 15.49 -0.50
N ALA A 104 -16.28 16.67 0.00
CA ALA A 104 -15.58 17.30 1.12
C ALA A 104 -15.74 16.52 2.43
N ALA A 105 -16.89 15.88 2.66
CA ALA A 105 -17.15 15.13 3.88
C ALA A 105 -16.37 13.81 3.89
N GLU A 106 -16.36 13.08 2.77
CA GLU A 106 -15.57 11.86 2.61
C GLU A 106 -14.07 12.15 2.65
N THR A 107 -13.63 13.24 2.02
CA THR A 107 -12.24 13.71 2.08
C THR A 107 -11.84 14.05 3.51
N ALA A 108 -12.65 14.80 4.25
CA ALA A 108 -12.38 15.13 5.65
C ALA A 108 -12.31 13.88 6.55
N ARG A 109 -13.17 12.88 6.30
CA ARG A 109 -13.15 11.59 7.00
C ARG A 109 -11.89 10.79 6.71
N PHE A 110 -11.35 10.87 5.51
CA PHE A 110 -10.15 10.14 5.11
C PHE A 110 -8.86 10.88 5.53
N CYS A 111 -8.78 12.19 5.36
CA CYS A 111 -7.57 13.00 5.56
C CYS A 111 -7.28 13.37 7.03
N THR A 112 -7.68 12.53 7.98
CA THR A 112 -7.42 12.78 9.40
C THR A 112 -5.92 12.69 9.71
N PRO A 113 -5.40 13.44 10.71
CA PRO A 113 -3.99 13.34 11.11
C PRO A 113 -3.56 11.89 11.46
N GLY A 114 -4.46 11.11 12.07
CA GLY A 114 -4.19 9.70 12.38
C GLY A 114 -4.03 8.84 11.14
N ASN A 115 -4.89 9.03 10.11
CA ASN A 115 -4.75 8.31 8.86
C ASN A 115 -3.49 8.74 8.10
N ARG A 116 -3.19 10.05 8.06
CA ARG A 116 -1.96 10.60 7.49
C ARG A 116 -0.70 10.01 8.12
N ALA A 117 -0.66 9.94 9.46
CA ALA A 117 0.47 9.37 10.19
C ALA A 117 0.67 7.87 9.91
N ARG A 118 -0.43 7.14 9.66
CA ARG A 118 -0.38 5.73 9.27
C ARG A 118 0.13 5.52 7.85
N ILE A 119 -0.17 6.45 6.93
CA ILE A 119 0.19 6.35 5.51
C ILE A 119 1.62 6.83 5.25
N ALA A 120 2.09 7.85 5.98
CA ALA A 120 3.40 8.46 5.75
C ALA A 120 4.58 7.45 5.67
N PRO A 121 4.67 6.39 6.49
CA PRO A 121 5.72 5.38 6.39
C PRO A 121 5.66 4.50 5.13
N LEU A 122 4.52 4.46 4.43
CA LEU A 122 4.36 3.65 3.22
C LEU A 122 5.19 4.20 2.05
N TYR A 123 5.25 5.53 1.88
CA TYR A 123 6.02 6.14 0.78
C TYR A 123 7.51 5.70 0.76
N PRO A 124 8.29 5.84 1.84
CA PRO A 124 9.68 5.37 1.86
C PRO A 124 9.80 3.83 1.81
N ARG A 125 8.77 3.08 2.24
CA ARG A 125 8.74 1.61 2.12
C ARG A 125 8.57 1.15 0.67
N TYR A 126 7.72 1.82 -0.11
CA TYR A 126 7.38 1.41 -1.47
C TYR A 126 8.37 1.91 -2.53
N LEU A 127 9.03 3.05 -2.30
CA LEU A 127 10.04 3.58 -3.21
C LEU A 127 11.13 2.56 -3.63
N PRO A 128 11.80 1.84 -2.71
CA PRO A 128 12.82 0.87 -3.10
C PRO A 128 12.25 -0.32 -3.90
N LEU A 129 11.03 -0.77 -3.57
CA LEU A 129 10.37 -1.88 -4.28
C LEU A 129 10.07 -1.52 -5.74
N LEU A 130 9.63 -0.29 -5.98
CA LEU A 130 9.39 0.22 -7.33
C LEU A 130 10.71 0.38 -8.10
N LYS A 131 11.77 0.87 -7.45
CA LYS A 131 13.10 0.97 -8.06
C LYS A 131 13.67 -0.39 -8.47
N GLU A 132 13.48 -1.41 -7.63
CA GLU A 132 13.90 -2.78 -7.94
C GLU A 132 13.16 -3.31 -9.18
N LEU A 133 11.83 -3.12 -9.24
CA LEU A 133 11.03 -3.50 -10.40
C LEU A 133 11.51 -2.82 -11.69
N GLU A 134 11.76 -1.52 -11.65
CA GLU A 134 12.30 -0.79 -12.80
C GLU A 134 13.69 -1.28 -13.22
N GLN A 135 14.56 -1.61 -12.27
CA GLN A 135 15.88 -2.16 -12.56
C GLN A 135 15.77 -3.48 -13.30
N VAL A 136 14.93 -4.39 -12.81
CA VAL A 136 14.68 -5.69 -13.46
C VAL A 136 14.14 -5.49 -14.88
N ARG A 137 13.22 -4.53 -15.09
CA ARG A 137 12.69 -4.21 -16.42
C ARG A 137 13.75 -3.67 -17.38
N ARG A 138 14.71 -2.88 -16.90
CA ARG A 138 15.79 -2.31 -17.73
C ARG A 138 16.87 -3.33 -18.11
N GLN A 139 16.95 -4.45 -17.40
CA GLN A 139 17.95 -5.51 -17.63
C GLN A 139 17.45 -6.60 -18.60
N ARG A 140 16.23 -6.46 -19.12
CA ARG A 140 15.62 -7.36 -20.09
C ARG A 140 15.48 -6.65 -21.43
#